data_AF-A0A7S2WWW4-F1
#
_entry.id   AF-A0A7S2WWW4-F1
#
_cell.length_a   1.000
_cell.length_b   1.000
_cell.length_c   1.000
_cell.angle_alpha   90.00
_cell.angle_beta   90.00
_cell.angle_gamma   90.00
#
_symmetry.space_group_name_H-M   'P 1'
#
loop_
_entity.id
_entity.type
_entity.pdbx_description
1 polymer ?
#
loop_
_entity_poly.entity_id
_entity_poly.type
_entity_poly.pdbx_seq_one_letter_code
_entity_poly.pdbx_strand_id
1 'polypeptide(L)'
;GVPLPAPCTTDMGAVTADDAYRISWVSLVLTIVAFGAGLGVSVFTASAATLGFSLENFVDTVSSAIVLWRFWGGGHTLTPEDLEHRERRADIAIAGTMLVLSACIGIVAVLHLVNRDPVQHPVPLIGLSAPSIVIFGALGAVKAHYGSRAQLNSPALRKDALCSISGAILSVGVLVGGTLTLVGLGRRVWWLDASLAIIVSVVLYCAGMHPLIVNWKRGVKFWTRNFWVSTTTAEVSSEDQTAFVSGLHAPTGLVGTSEKGGGCRTGKSKSEKEAEEDVKLNAELELGDAGRSQSIHDAL
;
A
#
# COMPACT_ATOMS: atom_id res chain seq x y z
N GLY A 1 -19.69 -3.14 -47.31
CA GLY A 1 -18.85 -2.22 -46.53
C GLY A 1 -17.81 -3.04 -45.82
N VAL A 2 -16.53 -2.75 -46.07
CA VAL A 2 -15.42 -3.38 -45.35
C VAL A 2 -15.48 -2.87 -43.90
N PRO A 3 -15.40 -3.73 -42.87
CA PRO A 3 -15.33 -3.26 -41.49
C PRO A 3 -14.05 -2.47 -41.29
N LEU A 4 -14.17 -1.23 -40.82
CA LEU A 4 -13.03 -0.42 -40.42
C LEU A 4 -12.28 -1.14 -39.28
N PRO A 5 -10.95 -1.25 -39.33
CA PRO A 5 -10.19 -1.75 -38.19
C PRO A 5 -10.38 -0.80 -37.00
N ALA A 6 -10.62 -1.38 -35.82
CA ALA A 6 -10.72 -0.63 -34.59
C ALA A 6 -9.46 0.25 -34.40
N PRO A 7 -9.60 1.48 -33.88
CA PRO A 7 -8.44 2.33 -33.61
C PRO A 7 -7.51 1.58 -32.66
N CYS A 8 -6.26 1.42 -33.06
CA CYS A 8 -5.18 1.03 -32.16
C CYS A 8 -5.15 2.07 -31.05
N THR A 9 -5.73 1.75 -29.89
CA THR A 9 -5.46 2.52 -28.68
C THR A 9 -3.98 2.38 -28.45
N THR A 10 -3.25 3.47 -28.68
CA THR A 10 -1.87 3.63 -28.29
C THR A 10 -1.79 3.19 -26.84
N ASP A 11 -1.11 2.06 -26.62
CA ASP A 11 -0.78 1.51 -25.32
C ASP A 11 0.14 2.53 -24.63
N MET A 12 -0.45 3.59 -24.06
CA MET A 12 0.24 4.54 -23.22
C MET A 12 0.58 3.84 -21.91
N GLY A 13 1.65 3.04 -22.00
CA GLY A 13 2.32 2.36 -20.91
C GLY A 13 1.41 1.40 -20.16
N ALA A 14 1.17 0.21 -20.71
CA ALA A 14 0.84 -0.94 -19.88
C ALA A 14 1.86 -1.00 -18.74
N VAL A 15 1.39 -0.76 -17.52
CA VAL A 15 2.25 -0.78 -16.34
C VAL A 15 2.56 -2.23 -16.08
N THR A 16 3.84 -2.58 -16.16
CA THR A 16 4.28 -3.95 -15.96
C THR A 16 4.61 -4.20 -14.49
N ALA A 17 4.46 -5.45 -14.03
CA ALA A 17 4.94 -5.85 -12.70
C ALA A 17 6.44 -5.56 -12.50
N ASP A 18 7.20 -5.51 -13.60
CA ASP A 18 8.63 -5.17 -13.59
C ASP A 18 8.86 -3.69 -13.22
N ASP A 19 7.97 -2.79 -13.61
CA ASP A 19 8.06 -1.37 -13.21
C ASP A 19 7.83 -1.22 -11.70
N ALA A 20 6.79 -1.87 -11.18
CA ALA A 20 6.51 -1.89 -9.74
C ALA A 20 7.69 -2.50 -8.95
N TYR A 21 8.30 -3.56 -9.48
CA TYR A 21 9.49 -4.18 -8.89
C TYR A 21 10.70 -3.23 -8.86
N ARG A 22 10.99 -2.54 -9.97
CA ARG A 22 12.09 -1.56 -10.05
C ARG A 22 11.90 -0.41 -9.08
N ILE A 23 10.68 0.10 -8.97
CA ILE A 23 10.35 1.21 -8.06
C ILE A 23 10.47 0.78 -6.61
N SER A 24 10.05 -0.44 -6.28
CA SER A 24 10.19 -0.98 -4.93
C SER A 24 11.66 -1.12 -4.53
N TRP A 25 12.54 -1.50 -5.46
CA TRP A 25 14.00 -1.50 -5.25
C TRP A 25 14.57 -0.11 -5.01
N VAL A 26 14.21 0.86 -5.87
CA VAL A 26 14.66 2.25 -5.74
C VAL A 26 14.19 2.83 -4.40
N SER A 27 12.92 2.59 -4.05
CA SER A 27 12.35 2.98 -2.77
C SER A 27 13.13 2.38 -1.61
N LEU A 28 13.37 1.06 -1.62
CA LEU A 28 14.12 0.37 -0.57
C LEU A 28 15.51 0.97 -0.35
N VAL A 29 16.25 1.27 -1.42
CA VAL A 29 17.59 1.87 -1.27
C VAL A 29 17.50 3.28 -0.69
N LEU A 30 16.57 4.09 -1.19
CA LEU A 30 16.40 5.48 -0.73
C LEU A 30 15.96 5.55 0.73
N THR A 31 15.02 4.71 1.15
CA THR A 31 14.50 4.68 2.53
C THR A 31 15.54 4.14 3.51
N ILE A 32 16.40 3.19 3.11
CA ILE A 32 17.55 2.75 3.93
C ILE A 32 18.56 3.89 4.13
N VAL A 33 18.90 4.61 3.07
CA VAL A 33 19.84 5.74 3.15
C VAL A 33 19.26 6.84 4.04
N ALA A 34 17.98 7.17 3.86
CA ALA A 34 17.30 8.16 4.68
C ALA A 34 17.18 7.72 6.15
N PHE A 35 16.90 6.45 6.41
CA PHE A 35 16.91 5.89 7.76
C PHE A 35 18.27 6.04 8.44
N GLY A 36 19.36 5.68 7.74
CA GLY A 36 20.72 5.82 8.26
C GLY A 36 21.11 7.27 8.53
N ALA A 37 20.79 8.19 7.60
CA ALA A 37 21.04 9.62 7.76
C ALA A 37 20.23 10.20 8.93
N GLY A 38 18.95 9.84 9.04
CA GLY A 38 18.07 10.26 10.13
C GLY A 38 18.57 9.78 11.49
N LEU A 39 18.99 8.52 11.59
CA LEU A 39 19.51 7.95 12.82
C LEU A 39 20.82 8.63 13.24
N GLY A 40 21.72 8.90 12.27
CA GLY A 40 22.93 9.66 12.51
C GLY A 40 22.62 11.04 13.09
N VAL A 41 21.77 11.83 12.41
CA VAL A 41 21.35 13.15 12.90
C VAL A 41 20.68 13.07 14.27
N SER A 42 19.89 12.01 14.51
CA SER A 42 19.21 11.82 15.78
C SER A 42 20.15 11.63 16.95
N VAL A 43 21.19 10.81 16.80
CA VAL A 43 22.21 10.62 17.84
C VAL A 43 22.95 11.93 18.13
N PHE A 44 23.24 12.74 17.11
CA PHE A 44 23.92 14.03 17.30
C PHE A 44 23.03 15.11 17.93
N THR A 45 21.73 15.09 17.65
CA THR A 45 20.80 16.17 18.04
C THR A 45 19.89 15.82 19.21
N ALA A 46 19.90 14.57 19.67
CA ALA A 46 19.00 14.02 20.70
C ALA A 46 17.52 14.39 20.45
N SER A 47 17.12 14.52 19.18
CA SER A 47 15.83 15.08 18.78
C SER A 47 14.81 13.99 18.49
N ALA A 48 13.66 14.02 19.16
CA ALA A 48 12.62 13.01 18.92
C ALA A 48 11.91 13.17 17.57
N ALA A 49 11.89 14.36 16.96
CA ALA A 49 11.43 14.55 15.58
C ALA A 49 12.28 13.75 14.57
N THR A 50 13.60 13.73 14.76
CA THR A 50 14.52 12.95 13.89
C THR A 50 14.45 11.45 14.15
N LEU A 51 14.11 11.03 15.39
CA LEU A 51 13.78 9.64 15.69
C LEU A 51 12.50 9.22 14.97
N GLY A 52 11.45 10.04 15.00
CA GLY A 52 10.19 9.79 14.29
C GLY A 52 10.40 9.64 12.79
N PHE A 53 11.15 10.56 12.17
CA PHE A 53 11.57 10.45 10.76
C PHE A 53 12.30 9.14 10.47
N SER A 54 13.21 8.71 11.35
CA SER A 54 13.96 7.46 11.16
C SER A 54 13.06 6.24 11.27
N LEU A 55 12.18 6.18 12.28
CA LEU A 55 11.23 5.07 12.43
C LEU A 55 10.26 4.97 11.25
N GLU A 56 9.81 6.09 10.71
CA GLU A 56 8.98 6.11 9.49
C GLU A 56 9.72 5.48 8.30
N ASN A 57 10.96 5.91 8.05
CA ASN A 57 11.79 5.39 6.96
C ASN A 57 12.13 3.90 7.14
N PHE A 58 12.30 3.45 8.38
CA PHE A 58 12.48 2.03 8.66
C PHE A 58 11.24 1.23 8.27
N VAL A 59 10.04 1.72 8.55
CA VAL A 59 8.81 1.03 8.15
C VAL A 59 8.59 1.09 6.64
N ASP A 60 8.89 2.22 5.98
CA ASP A 60 8.86 2.32 4.50
C ASP A 60 9.88 1.36 3.85
N THR A 61 11.03 1.15 4.50
CA THR A 61 12.00 0.12 4.08
C THR A 61 11.38 -1.29 4.17
N VAL A 62 10.76 -1.61 5.31
CA VAL A 62 10.14 -2.92 5.52
C VAL A 62 8.97 -3.15 4.56
N SER A 63 8.13 -2.14 4.33
CA SER A 63 7.03 -2.25 3.36
C SER A 63 7.55 -2.42 1.94
N SER A 64 8.56 -1.65 1.53
CA SER A 64 9.21 -1.81 0.22
C SER A 64 9.81 -3.21 0.05
N ALA A 65 10.42 -3.78 1.10
CA ALA A 65 10.95 -5.15 1.10
C ALA A 65 9.84 -6.22 0.97
N ILE A 66 8.71 -6.02 1.64
CA ILE A 66 7.54 -6.92 1.54
C ILE A 66 6.95 -6.87 0.12
N VAL A 67 6.83 -5.68 -0.47
CA VAL A 67 6.38 -5.50 -1.85
C VAL A 67 7.37 -6.15 -2.84
N LEU A 68 8.67 -6.00 -2.61
CA LEU A 68 9.70 -6.70 -3.39
C LEU A 68 9.53 -8.21 -3.32
N TRP A 69 9.30 -8.77 -2.13
CA TRP A 69 9.04 -10.20 -1.95
C TRP A 69 7.77 -10.66 -2.68
N ARG A 70 6.72 -9.82 -2.70
CA ARG A 70 5.46 -10.07 -3.39
C ARG A 70 5.64 -10.20 -4.91
N PHE A 71 6.47 -9.34 -5.50
CA PHE A 71 6.78 -9.33 -6.94
C PHE A 71 7.99 -10.20 -7.32
N TRP A 72 8.70 -10.76 -6.34
CA TRP A 72 9.86 -11.62 -6.57
C TRP A 72 9.47 -12.86 -7.37
N GLY A 73 10.19 -13.10 -8.47
CA GLY A 73 10.02 -14.28 -9.32
C GLY A 73 9.13 -14.09 -10.55
N GLY A 74 8.62 -12.88 -10.79
CA GLY A 74 7.82 -12.54 -11.96
C GLY A 74 6.46 -13.26 -11.96
N GLY A 75 5.38 -12.51 -11.73
CA GLY A 75 4.01 -13.05 -11.60
C GLY A 75 3.46 -13.84 -12.82
N HIS A 76 4.28 -14.08 -13.85
CA HIS A 76 3.94 -14.88 -15.03
C HIS A 76 4.02 -16.40 -14.82
N THR A 77 4.67 -16.88 -13.76
CA THR A 77 4.86 -18.33 -13.52
C THR A 77 3.97 -18.91 -12.41
N LEU A 78 3.20 -18.07 -11.72
CA LEU A 78 2.39 -18.44 -10.56
C LEU A 78 0.91 -18.49 -10.92
N THR A 79 0.17 -19.39 -10.28
CA THR A 79 -1.29 -19.44 -10.44
C THR A 79 -1.93 -18.15 -9.92
N PRO A 80 -3.07 -17.71 -10.47
CA PRO A 80 -3.77 -16.51 -9.99
C PRO A 80 -4.13 -16.59 -8.50
N GLU A 81 -4.45 -17.79 -8.00
CA GLU A 81 -4.76 -18.02 -6.59
C GLU A 81 -3.54 -17.79 -5.68
N ASP A 82 -2.36 -18.27 -6.08
CA ASP A 82 -1.13 -18.06 -5.31
C ASP A 82 -0.73 -16.58 -5.24
N LEU A 83 -0.97 -15.84 -6.32
CA LEU A 83 -0.72 -14.40 -6.36
C LEU A 83 -1.64 -13.66 -5.38
N GLU A 84 -2.92 -14.00 -5.32
CA GLU A 84 -3.85 -13.39 -4.37
C GLU A 84 -3.46 -13.70 -2.91
N HIS A 85 -3.03 -14.92 -2.61
CA HIS A 85 -2.55 -15.28 -1.27
C HIS A 85 -1.30 -14.50 -0.86
N ARG A 86 -0.35 -14.34 -1.78
CA ARG A 86 0.84 -13.51 -1.54
C ARG A 86 0.47 -12.04 -1.34
N GLU A 87 -0.45 -11.51 -2.15
CA GLU A 87 -0.93 -10.13 -2.00
C GLU A 87 -1.55 -9.91 -0.63
N ARG A 88 -2.41 -10.82 -0.19
CA ARG A 88 -3.07 -10.73 1.10
C ARG A 88 -2.08 -10.80 2.26
N ARG A 89 -1.05 -11.66 2.17
CA ARG A 89 0.03 -11.74 3.17
C ARG A 89 0.82 -10.44 3.24
N ALA A 90 1.20 -9.90 2.09
CA ALA A 90 1.92 -8.63 2.00
C ALA A 90 1.07 -7.49 2.59
N ASP A 91 -0.21 -7.42 2.23
CA ASP A 91 -1.13 -6.40 2.70
C ASP A 91 -1.30 -6.40 4.23
N ILE A 92 -1.48 -7.59 4.82
CA ILE A 92 -1.62 -7.75 6.27
C ILE A 92 -0.29 -7.45 6.98
N ALA A 93 0.85 -7.84 6.41
CA ALA A 93 2.16 -7.56 6.98
C ALA A 93 2.43 -6.06 7.05
N ILE A 94 2.22 -5.34 5.95
CA ILE A 94 2.39 -3.88 5.87
C ILE A 94 1.40 -3.17 6.80
N ALA A 95 0.15 -3.64 6.86
CA ALA A 95 -0.84 -3.09 7.80
C ALA A 95 -0.39 -3.25 9.26
N GLY A 96 0.19 -4.39 9.62
CA GLY A 96 0.76 -4.63 10.95
C GLY A 96 1.89 -3.66 11.30
N THR A 97 2.82 -3.43 10.36
CA THR A 97 3.94 -2.49 10.60
C THR A 97 3.45 -1.05 10.70
N MET A 98 2.46 -0.64 9.90
CA MET A 98 1.83 0.68 9.98
C MET A 98 1.16 0.93 11.34
N LEU A 99 0.52 -0.10 11.94
CA LEU A 99 -0.07 0.04 13.27
C LEU A 99 0.96 0.26 14.36
N VAL A 100 2.06 -0.51 14.32
CA VAL A 100 3.17 -0.35 15.27
C VAL A 100 3.77 1.06 15.13
N LEU A 101 3.99 1.51 13.90
CA LEU A 101 4.50 2.84 13.60
C LEU A 101 3.59 3.95 14.11
N SER A 102 2.29 3.84 13.83
CA SER A 102 1.28 4.78 14.28
C SER A 102 1.30 4.94 15.80
N ALA A 103 1.37 3.84 16.55
CA ALA A 103 1.46 3.88 18.01
C ALA A 103 2.75 4.57 18.47
N CYS A 104 3.91 4.23 17.88
CA CYS A 104 5.19 4.86 18.21
C CYS A 104 5.17 6.37 17.95
N ILE A 105 4.77 6.80 16.76
CA ILE A 105 4.70 8.22 16.39
C ILE A 105 3.70 8.96 17.26
N GLY A 106 2.53 8.36 17.54
CA GLY A 106 1.51 8.95 18.40
C GLY A 106 2.01 9.19 19.82
N ILE A 107 2.68 8.19 20.43
CA ILE A 107 3.28 8.32 21.76
C ILE A 107 4.34 9.43 21.77
N VAL A 108 5.26 9.41 20.81
CA VAL A 108 6.34 10.42 20.71
C VAL A 108 5.77 11.83 20.53
N ALA A 109 4.75 12.00 19.68
CA ALA A 109 4.12 13.28 19.44
C ALA A 109 3.41 13.82 20.69
N VAL A 110 2.71 12.97 21.44
CA VAL A 110 2.06 13.35 22.70
C VAL A 110 3.09 13.74 23.76
N LEU A 111 4.18 12.98 23.89
CA LEU A 111 5.27 13.31 24.83
C LEU A 111 5.93 14.66 24.48
N HIS A 112 6.19 14.90 23.19
CA HIS A 112 6.69 16.19 22.72
C HIS A 112 5.73 17.35 23.06
N LEU A 113 4.43 17.11 22.92
CA LEU A 113 3.41 18.12 23.21
C LEU A 113 3.32 18.44 24.72
N VAL A 114 3.54 17.46 25.59
CA VAL A 114 3.51 17.65 27.05
C VAL A 114 4.77 18.35 27.53
N ASN A 115 5.95 17.94 27.04
CA ASN A 115 7.23 18.46 27.51
C ASN A 115 7.56 19.87 27.00
N ARG A 116 6.89 20.32 25.92
CA ARG A 116 7.16 21.62 25.26
C ARG A 116 8.63 21.79 24.85
N ASP A 117 9.29 20.69 24.49
CA ASP A 117 10.71 20.70 24.17
C ASP A 117 10.98 21.55 22.91
N PRO A 118 11.72 22.66 23.02
CA PRO A 118 12.08 23.46 21.86
C PRO A 118 13.10 22.71 21.00
N VAL A 119 13.01 22.86 19.69
CA VAL A 119 13.98 22.30 18.73
C VAL A 119 15.35 22.93 18.99
N GLN A 120 16.29 22.16 19.55
CA GLN A 120 17.60 22.67 19.96
C GLN A 120 18.54 22.95 18.77
N HIS A 121 18.40 22.18 17.68
CA HIS A 121 19.29 22.24 16.52
C HIS A 121 18.53 22.23 15.19
N PRO A 122 17.92 23.36 14.76
CA PRO A 122 17.05 23.38 13.57
C PRO A 122 17.77 23.17 12.23
N VAL A 123 19.07 23.50 12.12
CA VAL A 123 19.84 23.42 10.87
C VAL A 123 19.93 21.99 10.29
N PRO A 124 20.38 20.96 11.05
CA PRO A 124 20.44 19.60 10.53
C PRO A 124 19.06 19.01 10.21
N LEU A 125 18.00 19.43 10.92
CA LEU A 125 16.64 19.00 10.61
C LEU A 125 16.17 19.51 9.25
N ILE A 126 16.44 20.78 8.93
CA ILE A 126 16.10 21.39 7.63
C ILE A 126 16.87 20.73 6.49
N GLY A 127 18.17 20.49 6.69
CA GLY A 127 19.01 19.84 5.69
C GLY A 127 18.56 18.42 5.34
N LEU A 128 18.01 17.70 6.32
CA LEU A 128 17.46 16.36 6.12
C LEU A 128 16.04 16.38 5.53
N SER A 129 15.17 17.28 6.00
CA SER A 129 13.75 17.27 5.63
C SER A 129 13.49 17.85 4.24
N ALA A 130 14.23 18.87 3.80
CA ALA A 130 14.05 19.47 2.49
C ALA A 130 14.17 18.46 1.31
N PRO A 131 15.25 17.65 1.19
CA PRO A 131 15.33 16.65 0.13
C PRO A 131 14.31 15.51 0.33
N SER A 132 14.01 15.16 1.58
CA SER A 132 13.08 14.07 1.92
C SER A 132 11.66 14.34 1.42
N ILE A 133 11.18 15.59 1.49
CA ILE A 133 9.85 15.96 0.98
C ILE A 133 9.75 15.64 -0.51
N VAL A 134 10.77 16.02 -1.29
CA VAL A 134 10.77 15.81 -2.75
C VAL A 134 10.88 14.32 -3.08
N ILE A 135 11.80 13.62 -2.42
CA ILE A 135 12.05 12.20 -2.66
C ILE A 135 10.83 11.36 -2.28
N PHE A 136 10.32 11.50 -1.06
CA PHE A 136 9.19 10.69 -0.59
C PHE A 136 7.86 11.11 -1.22
N GLY A 137 7.67 12.40 -1.50
CA GLY A 137 6.50 12.86 -2.25
C GLY A 137 6.46 12.25 -3.65
N ALA A 138 7.59 12.27 -4.37
CA ALA A 138 7.69 11.65 -5.69
C ALA A 138 7.51 10.13 -5.61
N LEU A 139 8.20 9.44 -4.69
CA LEU A 139 8.05 7.99 -4.50
C LEU A 139 6.62 7.61 -4.17
N GLY A 140 5.97 8.32 -3.25
CA GLY A 140 4.59 8.10 -2.85
C GLY A 140 3.61 8.28 -4.01
N ALA A 141 3.75 9.35 -4.80
CA ALA A 141 2.90 9.60 -5.96
C ALA A 141 3.07 8.51 -7.05
N VAL A 142 4.32 8.12 -7.30
CA VAL A 142 4.70 7.05 -8.24
C VAL A 142 4.09 5.73 -7.78
N LYS A 143 4.33 5.30 -6.54
CA LYS A 143 3.77 4.06 -5.96
C LYS A 143 2.23 4.08 -5.98
N ALA A 144 1.60 5.20 -5.62
CA ALA A 144 0.14 5.34 -5.62
C ALA A 144 -0.45 5.23 -7.03
N HIS A 145 0.20 5.86 -8.02
CA HIS A 145 -0.21 5.75 -9.42
C HIS A 145 -0.14 4.30 -9.92
N TYR A 146 0.92 3.57 -9.58
CA TYR A 146 1.03 2.15 -9.97
C TYR A 146 0.08 1.23 -9.19
N GLY A 147 -0.17 1.51 -7.91
CA GLY A 147 -1.12 0.76 -7.08
C GLY A 147 -2.59 0.93 -7.51
N SER A 148 -2.95 2.09 -8.08
CA SER A 148 -4.31 2.39 -8.54
C SER A 148 -4.59 1.97 -9.99
N ARG A 149 -3.57 1.53 -10.74
CA ARG A 149 -3.75 1.04 -12.11
C ARG A 149 -4.53 -0.27 -12.10
N ALA A 150 -5.55 -0.35 -12.95
CA ALA A 150 -6.45 -1.51 -13.06
C ALA A 150 -5.73 -2.84 -13.35
N GLN A 151 -4.55 -2.80 -13.96
CA GLN A 151 -3.75 -3.97 -14.31
C GLN A 151 -3.05 -4.62 -13.10
N LEU A 152 -2.75 -3.85 -12.05
CA LEU A 152 -2.05 -4.33 -10.85
C LEU A 152 -2.96 -4.35 -9.61
N ASN A 153 -3.79 -3.30 -9.44
CA ASN A 153 -4.71 -3.07 -8.32
C ASN A 153 -4.28 -3.76 -7.01
N SER A 154 -3.09 -3.37 -6.51
CA SER A 154 -2.42 -4.02 -5.38
C SER A 154 -2.67 -3.23 -4.09
N PRO A 155 -3.46 -3.75 -3.14
CA PRO A 155 -3.65 -3.14 -1.83
C PRO A 155 -2.32 -2.94 -1.08
N ALA A 156 -1.38 -3.88 -1.21
CA ALA A 156 -0.09 -3.79 -0.54
C ALA A 156 0.74 -2.60 -1.06
N LEU A 157 0.79 -2.40 -2.39
CA LEU A 157 1.52 -1.29 -3.01
C LEU A 157 0.89 0.07 -2.67
N ARG A 158 -0.45 0.14 -2.56
CA ARG A 158 -1.14 1.36 -2.12
C ARG A 158 -0.79 1.73 -0.68
N LYS A 159 -0.62 0.74 0.21
CA LYS A 159 -0.19 0.99 1.60
C LYS A 159 1.28 1.41 1.70
N ASP A 160 2.12 0.80 0.89
CA ASP A 160 3.52 1.22 0.74
C ASP A 160 3.61 2.68 0.24
N ALA A 161 2.74 3.08 -0.69
CA ALA A 161 2.62 4.48 -1.12
C ALA A 161 2.20 5.41 0.01
N LEU A 162 1.24 4.99 0.86
CA LEU A 162 0.80 5.77 2.01
C LEU A 162 1.94 6.00 3.01
N CYS A 163 2.81 5.02 3.25
CA CYS A 163 3.98 5.19 4.12
C CYS A 163 4.91 6.28 3.57
N SER A 164 5.24 6.24 2.27
CA SER A 164 6.09 7.28 1.68
C SER A 164 5.43 8.68 1.73
N ILE A 165 4.13 8.78 1.47
CA ILE A 165 3.40 10.06 1.57
C ILE A 165 3.39 10.58 3.01
N SER A 166 3.16 9.70 3.99
CA SER A 166 3.23 10.03 5.42
C SER A 166 4.61 10.56 5.81
N GLY A 167 5.69 9.90 5.37
CA GLY A 167 7.06 10.40 5.53
C GLY A 167 7.31 11.77 4.90
N ALA A 168 6.72 12.05 3.73
CA ALA A 168 6.78 13.37 3.11
C ALA A 168 6.07 14.44 3.95
N ILE A 169 4.87 14.15 4.47
CA ILE A 169 4.09 15.07 5.32
C ILE A 169 4.83 15.35 6.64
N LEU A 170 5.38 14.32 7.29
CA LEU A 170 6.20 14.49 8.49
C LEU A 170 7.43 15.36 8.21
N SER A 171 8.06 15.16 7.05
CA SER A 171 9.21 15.98 6.62
C SER A 171 8.82 17.45 6.41
N VAL A 172 7.62 17.74 5.89
CA VAL A 172 7.08 19.11 5.82
C VAL A 172 6.93 19.70 7.22
N GLY A 173 6.38 18.95 8.18
CA GLY A 173 6.24 19.40 9.57
C GLY A 173 7.58 19.78 10.19
N VAL A 174 8.59 18.93 10.01
CA VAL A 174 9.96 19.17 10.47
C VAL A 174 10.59 20.39 9.79
N LEU A 175 10.41 20.54 8.47
CA LEU A 175 10.95 21.69 7.72
C LEU A 175 10.34 23.00 8.20
N VAL A 176 9.02 23.07 8.33
CA VAL A 176 8.29 24.26 8.78
C VAL A 176 8.62 24.58 10.24
N GLY A 177 8.63 23.57 11.12
CA GLY A 177 9.00 23.74 12.52
C GLY A 177 10.46 24.22 12.68
N GLY A 178 11.39 23.64 11.92
CA GLY A 178 12.80 24.03 11.91
C GLY A 178 13.02 25.45 11.39
N THR A 179 12.42 25.81 10.26
CA THR A 179 12.55 27.16 9.67
C THR A 179 11.92 28.24 10.55
N LEU A 180 10.75 27.99 11.14
CA LEU A 180 10.13 28.94 12.07
C LEU A 180 10.93 29.10 13.37
N THR A 181 11.61 28.04 13.81
CA THR A 181 12.55 28.12 14.95
C THR A 181 13.76 28.99 14.60
N LEU A 182 14.32 28.85 13.39
CA LEU A 182 15.43 29.71 12.93
C LEU A 182 15.07 31.20 12.88
N VAL A 183 13.84 31.55 12.49
CA VAL A 183 13.38 32.95 12.40
C VAL A 183 12.98 33.51 13.79
N GLY A 184 13.15 32.74 14.86
CA GLY A 184 12.89 33.18 16.24
C GLY A 184 11.42 33.05 16.69
N LEU A 185 10.57 32.42 15.88
CA LEU A 185 9.15 32.15 16.19
C LEU A 185 8.91 30.80 16.87
N GLY A 186 9.97 30.03 17.17
CA GLY A 186 9.88 28.65 17.68
C GLY A 186 8.95 28.47 18.89
N ARG A 187 8.93 29.43 19.83
CA ARG A 187 8.07 29.37 21.03
C ARG A 187 6.57 29.51 20.73
N ARG A 188 6.17 30.00 19.55
CA ARG A 188 4.76 30.08 19.13
C ARG A 188 4.28 28.84 18.37
N VAL A 189 5.21 28.05 17.81
CA VAL A 189 4.90 27.01 16.81
C VAL A 189 5.39 25.62 17.22
N TRP A 190 5.82 25.45 18.48
CA TRP A 190 6.26 24.17 19.05
C TRP A 190 5.23 23.03 18.94
N TRP A 191 3.94 23.36 18.80
CA TRP A 191 2.86 22.37 18.69
C TRP A 191 2.62 21.89 17.25
N LEU A 192 3.13 22.58 16.23
CA LEU A 192 2.82 22.30 14.83
C LEU A 192 3.34 20.93 14.39
N ASP A 193 4.60 20.64 14.69
CA ASP A 193 5.24 19.36 14.35
C ASP A 193 4.52 18.18 15.03
N ALA A 194 4.24 18.29 16.33
CA ALA A 194 3.47 17.32 17.09
C ALA A 194 2.04 17.15 16.53
N SER A 195 1.38 18.24 16.10
CA SER A 195 0.04 18.15 15.51
C SER A 195 0.01 17.40 14.18
N LEU A 196 1.00 17.63 13.31
CA LEU A 196 1.14 16.89 12.05
C LEU A 196 1.46 15.42 12.31
N ALA A 197 2.33 15.13 13.27
CA ALA A 197 2.64 13.75 13.67
C ALA A 197 1.40 13.01 14.22
N ILE A 198 0.55 13.68 15.00
CA ILE A 198 -0.71 13.11 15.48
C ILE A 198 -1.67 12.83 14.31
N ILE A 199 -1.82 13.77 13.37
CA ILE A 199 -2.69 13.57 12.19
C ILE A 199 -2.20 12.36 11.38
N VAL A 200 -0.90 12.29 11.09
CA VAL A 200 -0.30 11.16 10.36
C VAL A 200 -0.48 9.85 11.13
N SER A 201 -0.25 9.85 12.44
CA SER A 201 -0.47 8.67 13.30
C SER A 201 -1.91 8.17 13.20
N VAL A 202 -2.92 9.05 13.26
CA VAL A 202 -4.33 8.66 13.14
C VAL A 202 -4.64 8.10 11.75
N VAL A 203 -4.11 8.72 10.69
CA VAL A 203 -4.30 8.22 9.30
C VAL A 203 -3.70 6.83 9.15
N LEU A 204 -2.47 6.62 9.61
CA LEU A 204 -1.79 5.32 9.56
C LEU A 204 -2.53 4.26 10.39
N TYR A 205 -3.05 4.63 11.57
CA TYR A 205 -3.87 3.75 12.40
C TYR A 205 -5.11 3.27 11.65
N CYS A 206 -5.89 4.19 11.11
CA CYS A 206 -7.11 3.87 10.37
C CYS A 206 -6.81 3.00 9.13
N ALA A 207 -5.78 3.36 8.37
CA ALA A 207 -5.36 2.62 7.18
C ALA A 207 -4.85 1.21 7.50
N GLY A 208 -4.15 1.02 8.62
CA GLY A 208 -3.67 -0.28 9.09
C GLY A 208 -4.78 -1.14 9.70
N MET A 209 -5.71 -0.54 10.45
CA MET A 209 -6.83 -1.26 11.08
C MET A 209 -7.82 -1.82 10.06
N HIS A 210 -8.10 -1.07 9.00
CA HIS A 210 -9.07 -1.45 7.97
C HIS A 210 -8.87 -2.87 7.39
N PRO A 211 -7.71 -3.23 6.81
CA PRO A 211 -7.49 -4.58 6.27
C PRO A 211 -7.52 -5.66 7.35
N LEU A 212 -7.05 -5.38 8.56
CA LEU A 212 -7.05 -6.35 9.67
C LEU A 212 -8.47 -6.69 10.09
N ILE A 213 -9.34 -5.69 10.23
CA ILE A 213 -10.75 -5.89 10.59
C ILE A 213 -11.47 -6.65 9.46
N VAL A 214 -11.25 -6.26 8.21
CA VAL A 214 -11.87 -6.93 7.05
C VAL A 214 -11.46 -8.40 6.99
N ASN A 215 -10.16 -8.71 7.14
CA ASN A 215 -9.67 -10.08 7.11
C ASN A 215 -10.12 -10.90 8.33
N TRP A 216 -10.19 -10.29 9.51
CA TRP A 216 -10.78 -10.93 10.70
C TRP A 216 -12.25 -11.30 10.42
N LYS A 217 -13.08 -10.38 9.94
CA LYS A 217 -14.50 -10.63 9.64
C LYS A 217 -14.69 -11.74 8.60
N ARG A 218 -13.74 -11.91 7.68
CA ARG A 218 -13.71 -13.00 6.69
C ARG A 218 -13.23 -14.35 7.25
N GLY A 219 -12.92 -14.43 8.56
CA GLY A 219 -12.48 -15.66 9.21
C GLY A 219 -11.03 -16.04 8.91
N VAL A 220 -10.23 -15.15 8.32
CA VAL A 220 -8.83 -15.41 7.97
C VAL A 220 -8.01 -15.42 9.25
N LYS A 221 -7.44 -16.58 9.61
CA LYS A 221 -6.62 -16.76 10.81
C LYS A 221 -5.17 -16.32 10.58
N PHE A 222 -4.96 -15.04 10.27
CA PHE A 222 -3.62 -14.49 9.99
C PHE A 222 -2.66 -14.58 11.19
N TRP A 223 -3.19 -14.74 12.41
CA TRP A 223 -2.42 -15.01 13.64
C TRP A 223 -1.84 -16.44 13.72
N THR A 224 -2.19 -17.34 12.79
CA THR A 224 -1.68 -18.72 12.78
C THR A 224 -0.41 -18.81 11.94
N ARG A 225 0.63 -19.50 12.42
CA ARG A 225 1.87 -19.76 11.66
C ARG A 225 1.61 -20.39 10.29
N ASN A 226 0.59 -21.25 10.20
CA ASN A 226 0.17 -21.89 8.96
C ASN A 226 -0.17 -20.86 7.87
N PHE A 227 -0.73 -19.70 8.23
CA PHE A 227 -1.03 -18.65 7.26
C PHE A 227 0.22 -18.07 6.59
N TRP A 228 1.34 -17.97 7.32
CA TRP A 228 2.59 -17.38 6.82
C TRP A 228 3.50 -18.40 6.12
N VAL A 229 3.43 -19.66 6.56
CA VAL A 229 4.37 -20.71 6.12
C VAL A 229 3.81 -21.60 5.02
N SER A 230 2.48 -21.65 4.82
CA SER A 230 1.91 -22.49 3.76
C SER A 230 2.40 -22.01 2.40
N THR A 231 3.34 -22.77 1.87
CA THR A 231 3.49 -22.94 0.43
C THR A 231 2.25 -23.69 0.02
N THR A 232 1.53 -23.23 -1.00
CA THR A 232 0.54 -24.06 -1.68
C THR A 232 1.30 -25.27 -2.23
N THR A 233 1.55 -26.28 -1.40
CA THR A 233 1.65 -27.64 -1.91
C THR A 233 0.32 -27.84 -2.57
N ALA A 234 0.32 -27.90 -3.89
CA ALA A 234 -0.75 -28.50 -4.65
C ALA A 234 -1.21 -29.72 -3.85
N GLU A 235 -2.40 -29.63 -3.26
CA GLU A 235 -3.15 -30.81 -2.89
C GLU A 235 -3.40 -31.52 -4.22
N VAL A 236 -2.44 -32.34 -4.63
CA VAL A 236 -2.77 -33.53 -5.39
C VAL A 236 -3.73 -34.26 -4.46
N SER A 237 -5.01 -34.10 -4.77
CA SER A 237 -6.11 -34.95 -4.33
C SER A 237 -5.57 -36.38 -4.22
N SER A 238 -5.24 -36.78 -3.00
CA SER A 238 -4.97 -38.16 -2.64
C SER A 238 -6.24 -38.75 -2.02
N GLU A 239 -7.39 -38.48 -2.63
CA GLU A 239 -8.66 -39.17 -2.36
C GLU A 239 -9.22 -39.87 -3.60
N ASP A 240 -8.43 -40.01 -4.69
CA ASP A 240 -8.87 -40.71 -5.91
C ASP A 240 -7.97 -41.89 -6.34
N GLN A 241 -7.12 -42.41 -5.45
CA GLN A 241 -6.29 -43.61 -5.74
C GLN A 241 -6.95 -44.95 -5.35
N THR A 242 -8.11 -44.96 -4.70
CA THR A 242 -8.82 -46.20 -4.34
C THR A 242 -9.87 -46.67 -5.34
N ALA A 243 -10.16 -45.91 -6.40
CA ALA A 243 -11.19 -46.28 -7.38
C ALA A 243 -10.64 -46.83 -8.73
N PHE A 244 -9.35 -46.72 -9.02
CA PHE A 244 -8.81 -47.01 -10.37
C PHE A 244 -8.25 -48.44 -10.58
N VAL A 245 -8.25 -49.31 -9.57
CA VAL A 245 -7.68 -50.69 -9.69
C VAL A 245 -8.74 -51.80 -9.86
N SER A 246 -10.04 -51.48 -9.88
CA SER A 246 -11.08 -52.48 -10.12
C SER A 246 -12.00 -52.06 -11.27
N GLY A 247 -11.60 -52.39 -12.51
CA GLY A 247 -12.48 -52.16 -13.65
C GLY A 247 -11.88 -52.40 -15.03
N LEU A 248 -10.89 -53.27 -15.20
CA LEU A 248 -10.42 -53.67 -16.53
C LEU A 248 -11.22 -54.90 -17.00
N HIS A 249 -12.36 -54.66 -17.66
CA HIS A 249 -12.95 -55.61 -18.60
C HIS A 249 -13.81 -54.86 -19.62
N ALA A 250 -13.32 -54.80 -20.86
CA ALA A 250 -14.09 -54.51 -22.08
C ALA A 250 -15.04 -55.71 -22.39
N PRO A 251 -15.97 -55.69 -23.39
CA PRO A 251 -16.01 -54.80 -24.57
C PRO A 251 -17.42 -54.41 -25.12
N THR A 252 -17.40 -53.81 -26.33
CA THR A 252 -18.41 -53.77 -27.42
C THR A 252 -19.58 -52.77 -27.39
N GLY A 253 -19.75 -52.03 -28.51
CA GLY A 253 -21.07 -51.68 -29.06
C GLY A 253 -21.32 -50.23 -29.55
N LEU A 254 -21.22 -50.02 -30.87
CA LEU A 254 -22.11 -49.27 -31.79
C LEU A 254 -22.83 -47.94 -31.41
N VAL A 255 -22.65 -46.96 -32.30
CA VAL A 255 -23.66 -46.05 -32.94
C VAL A 255 -24.40 -45.01 -32.08
N GLY A 256 -24.42 -43.75 -32.56
CA GLY A 256 -25.49 -42.80 -32.26
C GLY A 256 -25.13 -41.32 -32.39
N THR A 257 -25.51 -40.72 -33.52
CA THR A 257 -25.66 -39.28 -33.77
C THR A 257 -26.72 -38.63 -32.85
N SER A 258 -26.58 -37.37 -32.42
CA SER A 258 -27.61 -36.30 -32.53
C SER A 258 -27.24 -35.02 -31.76
N GLU A 259 -27.81 -33.91 -32.24
CA GLU A 259 -27.64 -32.49 -31.95
C GLU A 259 -28.27 -31.97 -30.63
N LYS A 260 -28.05 -30.65 -30.42
CA LYS A 260 -28.77 -29.64 -29.58
C LYS A 260 -28.16 -29.47 -28.18
N GLY A 261 -27.79 -28.28 -27.71
CA GLY A 261 -28.20 -26.92 -28.02
C GLY A 261 -28.72 -26.26 -26.74
N GLY A 262 -28.17 -25.12 -26.33
CA GLY A 262 -28.86 -24.17 -25.45
C GLY A 262 -28.13 -23.69 -24.19
N GLY A 263 -28.02 -22.36 -24.07
CA GLY A 263 -28.32 -21.69 -22.81
C GLY A 263 -27.19 -20.95 -22.11
N CYS A 264 -26.79 -19.79 -22.66
CA CYS A 264 -26.15 -18.73 -21.88
C CYS A 264 -27.13 -18.23 -20.81
N ARG A 265 -26.74 -18.26 -19.53
CA ARG A 265 -27.50 -17.66 -18.43
C ARG A 265 -26.56 -16.83 -17.57
N THR A 266 -26.64 -15.51 -17.73
CA THR A 266 -25.89 -14.49 -16.99
C THR A 266 -26.46 -14.36 -15.58
N GLY A 267 -25.68 -14.76 -14.58
CA GLY A 267 -25.92 -14.46 -13.17
C GLY A 267 -24.84 -13.52 -12.67
N LYS A 268 -25.17 -12.23 -12.49
CA LYS A 268 -24.27 -11.21 -11.95
C LYS A 268 -23.90 -11.60 -10.51
N SER A 269 -22.63 -11.91 -10.25
CA SER A 269 -22.16 -12.38 -8.95
C SER A 269 -22.10 -11.22 -7.94
N LYS A 270 -22.20 -11.56 -6.65
CA LYS A 270 -22.22 -10.61 -5.52
C LYS A 270 -20.97 -9.70 -5.49
N SER A 271 -19.86 -10.11 -6.10
CA SER A 271 -18.62 -9.33 -6.23
C SER A 271 -18.73 -8.16 -7.21
N GLU A 272 -19.56 -8.26 -8.26
CA GLU A 272 -19.78 -7.13 -9.18
C GLU A 272 -20.65 -6.05 -8.53
N LYS A 273 -21.57 -6.41 -7.62
CA LYS A 273 -22.40 -5.43 -6.91
C LYS A 273 -21.61 -4.64 -5.88
N GLU A 274 -20.68 -5.28 -5.16
CA GLU A 274 -19.78 -4.60 -4.22
C GLU A 274 -18.78 -3.70 -4.96
N ALA A 275 -18.29 -4.12 -6.14
CA ALA A 275 -17.44 -3.27 -6.99
C ALA A 275 -18.19 -2.04 -7.55
N GLU A 276 -19.48 -2.17 -7.85
CA GLU A 276 -20.31 -1.04 -8.32
C GLU A 276 -20.62 -0.04 -7.19
N GLU A 277 -20.61 -0.48 -5.94
CA GLU A 277 -20.81 0.36 -4.75
C GLU A 277 -19.53 1.12 -4.36
N ASP A 278 -18.36 0.46 -4.42
CA ASP A 278 -17.06 1.10 -4.18
C ASP A 278 -16.69 2.13 -5.26
N VAL A 279 -17.11 1.91 -6.52
CA VAL A 279 -16.96 2.88 -7.61
C VAL A 279 -17.87 4.10 -7.38
N LYS A 280 -19.08 3.91 -6.86
CA LYS A 280 -19.99 5.03 -6.54
C LYS A 280 -19.48 5.86 -5.36
N LEU A 281 -18.93 5.22 -4.33
CA LEU A 281 -18.38 5.93 -3.16
C LEU A 281 -17.17 6.79 -3.54
N ASN A 282 -16.29 6.29 -4.41
CA ASN A 282 -15.14 7.05 -4.90
C ASN A 282 -15.54 8.16 -5.89
N ALA A 283 -16.57 7.94 -6.71
CA ALA A 283 -17.09 8.98 -7.60
C ALA A 283 -17.76 10.13 -6.83
N GLU A 284 -18.46 9.86 -5.72
CA GLU A 284 -19.06 10.92 -4.89
C GLU A 284 -18.00 11.72 -4.11
N LEU A 285 -16.88 11.12 -3.72
CA LEU A 285 -15.75 11.83 -3.10
C LEU A 285 -15.06 12.78 -4.09
N GLU A 286 -14.90 12.39 -5.35
CA GLU A 286 -14.29 13.22 -6.40
C GLU A 286 -15.23 14.36 -6.86
N LEU A 287 -16.55 14.12 -6.95
CA LEU A 287 -17.54 15.15 -7.26
C LEU A 287 -17.72 16.18 -6.12
N GLY A 288 -17.56 15.74 -4.87
CA GLY A 288 -17.59 16.63 -3.70
C GLY A 288 -16.40 17.61 -3.64
N ASP A 289 -15.23 17.19 -4.14
CA ASP A 289 -14.03 18.03 -4.19
C ASP A 289 -14.05 18.99 -5.40
N ALA A 290 -14.56 18.54 -6.55
CA ALA A 290 -14.77 19.40 -7.72
C ALA A 290 -15.83 20.49 -7.48
N GLY A 291 -16.95 20.16 -6.82
CA GLY A 291 -17.99 21.14 -6.48
C GLY A 291 -17.54 22.18 -5.44
N ARG A 292 -16.64 21.80 -4.53
CA ARG A 292 -16.06 22.72 -3.54
C ARG A 292 -15.00 23.66 -4.14
N SER A 293 -14.26 23.19 -5.16
CA SER A 293 -13.30 24.04 -5.88
C SER A 293 -13.96 25.08 -6.79
N GLN A 294 -15.15 24.79 -7.33
CA GLN A 294 -15.86 25.72 -8.21
C GLN A 294 -16.59 26.82 -7.43
N SER A 295 -17.15 26.51 -6.25
CA SER A 295 -17.79 27.50 -5.37
C SER A 295 -16.84 28.55 -4.77
N ILE A 296 -15.52 28.28 -4.72
CA ILE A 296 -14.51 29.25 -4.25
C ILE A 296 -14.09 30.19 -5.39
N HIS A 297 -14.19 29.76 -6.64
CA HIS A 297 -13.85 30.56 -7.81
C HIS A 297 -14.95 31.57 -8.21
N ASP A 298 -16.22 31.30 -7.87
CA ASP A 298 -17.35 32.21 -8.14
C ASP A 298 -17.61 33.24 -7.00
N ALA A 299 -16.88 33.13 -5.88
CA ALA A 299 -17.00 34.02 -4.71
C ALA A 299 -15.83 35.04 -4.58
N LEU A 300 -14.96 35.10 -5.59
CA LEU A 300 -13.91 36.11 -5.79
C LEU A 300 -14.19 36.91 -7.07
#